data_AF-A0AAV0V8J9-F1
#
_entry.id   AF-A0AAV0V8J9-F1
#
_cell.length_a   1.000
_cell.length_b   1.000
_cell.length_c   1.000
_cell.angle_alpha   90.00
_cell.angle_beta   90.00
_cell.angle_gamma   90.00
#
_symmetry.space_group_name_H-M   'P 1'
#
loop_
_entity.id
_entity.type
_entity.pdbx_description
1 polymer ?
#
loop_
_entity_poly.entity_id
_entity_poly.type
_entity_poly.pdbx_seq_one_letter_code
_entity_poly.pdbx_strand_id
1 'polypeptide(L)'
;MTVYPTGAVDDITLDSSYEGDFQSPTSPSFRGGKGNGTATQAAQGDDSLAALKLRLELQDRLTVIGSQILSATTACILASLDLALNGSALHQAQIDRAPTFGFLMNFESLLSTQGKEYGMLEDFAAGARWLRNVFIQFRRHVVTGTFFSLRKYAPPGSNANDNNCLLLTMGIDDNHMSVLPQSLASGDEVVHVRCVLFSQGVNEKQSLVHAYKSSAVKLQERINQDNLLELKRIYALYRQLRTDETENRARGSRRLRANSGMKFAATNDADEAAMAIDRHDLQALDDLLDQIEHHICSPTSQYKKNVALLMDSSDFCRALGGARVTCCKSGKDRTAMSVTLEQARLLCAELQASQGAALCANMRLYGVRRRNVLMNTKADKFAFNEMQRKMLPDCYKPPAGTYKSGKT
;
A
#
# COMPACT_ATOMS: atom_id res chain seq x y z
N MET A 1 -23.74 -25.78 38.00
CA MET A 1 -22.81 -26.24 39.06
C MET A 1 -21.43 -26.25 38.41
N THR A 2 -20.44 -25.46 38.78
CA THR A 2 -20.13 -24.84 40.08
C THR A 2 -19.14 -23.68 39.84
N VAL A 3 -19.10 -22.77 40.81
CA VAL A 3 -18.40 -21.48 40.86
C VAL A 3 -16.89 -21.63 41.17
N TYR A 4 -16.12 -20.59 40.80
CA TYR A 4 -14.68 -20.29 40.99
C TYR A 4 -14.04 -20.62 42.36
N PRO A 5 -12.68 -20.54 42.48
CA PRO A 5 -12.10 -19.30 43.02
C PRO A 5 -10.75 -18.81 42.42
N THR A 6 -10.44 -17.59 42.86
CA THR A 6 -9.40 -16.56 42.69
C THR A 6 -7.91 -16.87 42.99
N GLY A 7 -7.01 -15.99 42.47
CA GLY A 7 -5.66 -15.67 42.99
C GLY A 7 -4.57 -15.75 41.91
N ALA A 8 -3.56 -14.88 41.76
CA ALA A 8 -3.08 -13.68 42.46
C ALA A 8 -2.25 -12.83 41.46
N VAL A 9 -2.05 -11.56 41.79
CA VAL A 9 -1.31 -10.55 41.01
C VAL A 9 0.08 -10.40 41.63
N ASP A 10 1.15 -10.50 40.83
CA ASP A 10 2.51 -10.19 41.26
C ASP A 10 2.93 -8.81 40.72
N ASP A 11 3.25 -7.92 41.66
CA ASP A 11 3.91 -6.63 41.51
C ASP A 11 5.36 -6.80 41.02
N ILE A 12 5.75 -6.07 39.99
CA ILE A 12 7.16 -5.80 39.70
C ILE A 12 7.37 -4.29 39.56
N THR A 13 8.06 -3.76 40.56
CA THR A 13 8.65 -2.44 40.73
C THR A 13 9.46 -2.00 39.51
N LEU A 14 9.18 -0.80 38.97
CA LEU A 14 10.02 -0.13 37.98
C LEU A 14 10.90 0.91 38.67
N ASP A 15 12.20 0.66 38.59
CA ASP A 15 13.29 1.51 39.04
C ASP A 15 13.46 2.73 38.13
N SER A 16 13.73 3.87 38.76
CA SER A 16 13.87 5.19 38.15
C SER A 16 15.35 5.52 37.93
N SER A 17 15.82 5.49 36.69
CA SER A 17 16.95 6.33 36.27
C SER A 17 17.10 6.31 34.75
N TYR A 18 16.94 7.47 34.12
CA TYR A 18 17.95 8.09 33.26
C TYR A 18 17.35 9.34 32.59
N GLU A 19 17.89 10.50 32.96
CA GLU A 19 17.74 11.76 32.23
C GLU A 19 18.57 11.70 30.93
N GLY A 20 18.02 12.26 29.85
CA GLY A 20 18.69 12.42 28.57
C GLY A 20 18.01 13.49 27.75
N ASP A 21 18.56 14.70 27.80
CA ASP A 21 18.15 15.90 27.07
C ASP A 21 18.02 15.67 25.55
N PHE A 22 16.89 16.09 24.97
CA PHE A 22 16.78 16.39 23.54
C PHE A 22 16.16 17.77 23.35
N GLN A 23 16.98 18.73 22.92
CA GLN A 23 16.56 20.06 22.49
C GLN A 23 15.92 20.00 21.09
N SER A 24 14.73 20.59 20.96
CA SER A 24 14.10 20.92 19.66
C SER A 24 14.15 22.44 19.40
N PRO A 25 14.38 22.90 18.16
CA PRO A 25 14.56 24.33 17.87
C PRO A 25 13.27 25.09 17.56
N THR A 26 13.21 26.30 18.12
CA THR A 26 12.61 27.57 17.63
C THR A 26 11.08 27.76 17.59
N SER A 27 10.61 28.66 18.46
CA SER A 27 9.57 29.69 18.20
C SER A 27 9.58 30.78 19.30
N PRO A 28 9.05 32.00 19.07
CA PRO A 28 9.70 33.25 19.44
C PRO A 28 9.42 33.75 20.87
N SER A 29 10.36 34.54 21.36
CA SER A 29 10.40 35.20 22.66
C SER A 29 9.34 36.31 22.84
N PHE A 30 8.52 36.21 23.88
CA PHE A 30 7.76 37.32 24.46
C PHE A 30 8.28 37.63 25.87
N ARG A 31 8.68 38.90 26.09
CA ARG A 31 9.01 39.47 27.41
C ARG A 31 7.71 39.76 28.17
N GLY A 32 7.65 39.38 29.45
CA GLY A 32 6.65 39.91 30.37
C GLY A 32 6.75 39.37 31.80
N GLY A 33 7.12 40.26 32.74
CA GLY A 33 6.52 40.38 34.08
C GLY A 33 6.78 39.31 35.16
N LYS A 34 7.48 39.71 36.23
CA LYS A 34 7.54 39.00 37.51
C LYS A 34 6.15 38.90 38.17
N GLY A 35 5.79 37.73 38.70
CA GLY A 35 4.61 37.51 39.55
C GLY A 35 4.66 36.16 40.27
N ASN A 36 4.24 36.14 41.54
CA ASN A 36 4.47 35.11 42.56
C ASN A 36 4.02 33.67 42.26
N GLY A 37 4.69 32.72 42.91
CA GLY A 37 4.46 31.29 42.84
C GLY A 37 3.18 30.78 43.53
N THR A 38 3.00 29.46 43.42
CA THR A 38 1.88 28.59 43.87
C THR A 38 0.76 28.27 42.86
N ALA A 39 1.11 27.99 41.60
CA ALA A 39 0.19 27.33 40.65
C ALA A 39 0.85 26.32 39.68
N THR A 40 2.13 25.98 39.87
CA THR A 40 2.94 25.36 38.80
C THR A 40 2.98 23.83 38.79
N GLN A 41 2.51 23.14 39.84
CA GLN A 41 2.55 21.66 39.89
C GLN A 41 1.26 20.97 39.37
N ALA A 42 0.10 21.62 39.49
CA ALA A 42 -1.15 21.05 38.97
C ALA A 42 -1.22 21.09 37.43
N ALA A 43 -0.72 22.17 36.81
CA ALA A 43 -0.70 22.33 35.35
C ALA A 43 0.25 21.34 34.66
N GLN A 44 1.41 21.02 35.25
CA GLN A 44 2.36 20.05 34.70
C GLN A 44 1.85 18.60 34.78
N GLY A 45 1.08 18.25 35.83
CA GLY A 45 0.45 16.94 35.96
C GLY A 45 -0.69 16.72 34.97
N ASP A 46 -1.49 17.76 34.71
CA ASP A 46 -2.63 17.72 33.78
C ASP A 46 -2.16 17.66 32.32
N ASP A 47 -1.08 18.39 31.96
CA ASP A 47 -0.44 18.31 30.64
C ASP A 47 0.19 16.93 30.38
N SER A 48 0.76 16.29 31.40
CA SER A 48 1.32 14.92 31.31
C SER A 48 0.22 13.87 31.14
N LEU A 49 -0.90 14.00 31.87
CA LEU A 49 -2.05 13.10 31.73
C LEU A 49 -2.75 13.28 30.37
N ALA A 50 -2.90 14.51 29.89
CA ALA A 50 -3.44 14.80 28.56
C ALA A 50 -2.56 14.22 27.45
N ALA A 51 -1.24 14.37 27.56
CA ALA A 51 -0.28 13.78 26.62
C ALA A 51 -0.33 12.24 26.64
N LEU A 52 -0.42 11.63 27.83
CA LEU A 52 -0.56 10.18 27.98
C LEU A 52 -1.87 9.69 27.34
N LYS A 53 -2.99 10.37 27.62
CA LYS A 53 -4.30 10.04 27.04
C LYS A 53 -4.28 10.13 25.52
N LEU A 54 -3.72 11.20 24.96
CA LEU A 54 -3.57 11.36 23.52
C LEU A 54 -2.71 10.22 22.92
N ARG A 55 -1.63 9.84 23.60
CA ARG A 55 -0.76 8.73 23.16
C ARG A 55 -1.52 7.41 23.10
N LEU A 56 -2.34 7.12 24.11
CA LEU A 56 -3.18 5.92 24.16
C LEU A 56 -4.24 5.93 23.05
N GLU A 57 -4.92 7.06 22.83
CA GLU A 57 -5.91 7.20 21.76
C GLU A 57 -5.28 6.99 20.36
N LEU A 58 -4.07 7.53 20.14
CA LEU A 58 -3.34 7.31 18.89
C LEU A 58 -2.89 5.85 18.74
N GLN A 59 -2.49 5.19 19.82
CA GLN A 59 -2.12 3.77 19.82
C GLN A 59 -3.32 2.88 19.48
N ASP A 60 -4.50 3.19 20.02
CA ASP A 60 -5.74 2.46 19.71
C ASP A 60 -6.12 2.64 18.24
N ARG A 61 -6.09 3.87 17.72
CA ARG A 61 -6.33 4.15 16.29
C ARG A 61 -5.35 3.40 15.41
N LEU A 62 -4.06 3.39 15.77
CA LEU A 62 -3.01 2.68 15.03
C LEU A 62 -3.26 1.16 15.02
N THR A 63 -3.72 0.61 16.14
CA THR A 63 -4.05 -0.83 16.25
C THR A 63 -5.22 -1.18 15.33
N VAL A 64 -6.26 -0.35 15.31
CA VAL A 64 -7.43 -0.56 14.44
C VAL A 64 -7.06 -0.46 12.96
N ILE A 65 -6.37 0.60 12.55
CA ILE A 65 -5.96 0.74 11.14
C ILE A 65 -4.93 -0.31 10.74
N GLY A 66 -4.05 -0.70 11.66
CA GLY A 66 -3.08 -1.78 11.47
C GLY A 66 -3.77 -3.11 11.17
N SER A 67 -4.81 -3.47 11.93
CA SER A 67 -5.63 -4.64 11.65
C SER A 67 -6.31 -4.58 10.28
N GLN A 68 -6.87 -3.43 9.90
CA GLN A 68 -7.56 -3.24 8.62
C GLN A 68 -6.60 -3.38 7.43
N ILE A 69 -5.46 -2.68 7.48
CA ILE A 69 -4.50 -2.69 6.38
C ILE A 69 -3.80 -4.05 6.26
N LEU A 70 -3.47 -4.68 7.39
CA LEU A 70 -2.88 -6.03 7.41
C LEU A 70 -3.84 -7.06 6.83
N SER A 71 -5.14 -6.97 7.14
CA SER A 71 -6.16 -7.87 6.58
C SER A 71 -6.24 -7.75 5.05
N ALA A 72 -6.16 -6.53 4.52
CA ALA A 72 -6.13 -6.31 3.06
C ALA A 72 -4.86 -6.90 2.44
N THR A 73 -3.69 -6.71 3.07
CA THR A 73 -2.41 -7.29 2.64
C THR A 73 -2.46 -8.82 2.65
N THR A 74 -2.95 -9.43 3.72
CA THR A 74 -3.12 -10.88 3.83
C THR A 74 -4.02 -11.42 2.71
N ALA A 75 -5.15 -10.75 2.44
CA ALA A 75 -6.03 -11.14 1.34
C ALA A 75 -5.33 -11.06 -0.04
N CYS A 76 -4.50 -10.03 -0.27
CA CYS A 76 -3.70 -9.93 -1.50
C CYS A 76 -2.66 -11.05 -1.62
N ILE A 77 -1.98 -11.42 -0.53
CA ILE A 77 -1.01 -12.51 -0.54
C ILE A 77 -1.69 -13.83 -0.86
N LEU A 78 -2.81 -14.13 -0.20
CA LEU A 78 -3.57 -15.35 -0.48
C LEU A 78 -4.04 -15.40 -1.93
N ALA A 79 -4.55 -14.29 -2.48
CA ALA A 79 -4.92 -14.21 -3.88
C ALA A 79 -3.73 -14.38 -4.84
N SER A 80 -2.55 -13.86 -4.50
CA SER A 80 -1.32 -14.10 -5.27
C SER A 80 -0.93 -15.57 -5.28
N LEU A 81 -1.03 -16.26 -4.12
CA LEU A 81 -0.76 -17.70 -4.02
C LEU A 81 -1.77 -18.51 -4.86
N ASP A 82 -3.07 -18.18 -4.79
CA ASP A 82 -4.11 -18.80 -5.62
C ASP A 82 -3.82 -18.60 -7.11
N LEU A 83 -3.44 -17.39 -7.52
CA LEU A 83 -3.17 -17.08 -8.93
C LEU A 83 -1.92 -17.79 -9.45
N ALA A 84 -0.87 -17.90 -8.62
CA ALA A 84 0.32 -18.67 -8.96
C ALA A 84 0.01 -20.16 -9.08
N LEU A 85 -0.76 -20.72 -8.14
CA LEU A 85 -1.21 -22.11 -8.19
C LEU A 85 -2.04 -22.41 -9.45
N ASN A 86 -2.83 -21.44 -9.91
CA ASN A 86 -3.58 -21.51 -11.16
C ASN A 86 -2.74 -21.23 -12.42
N GLY A 87 -1.40 -21.15 -12.31
CA GLY A 87 -0.47 -21.05 -13.44
C GLY A 87 -0.14 -19.63 -13.89
N SER A 88 -0.43 -18.59 -13.10
CA SER A 88 -0.06 -17.22 -13.45
C SER A 88 1.45 -16.99 -13.33
N ALA A 89 2.14 -16.86 -14.47
CA ALA A 89 3.58 -16.58 -14.52
C ALA A 89 3.97 -15.28 -13.78
N LEU A 90 3.10 -14.25 -13.83
CA LEU A 90 3.33 -12.98 -13.13
C LEU A 90 3.37 -13.17 -11.61
N HIS A 91 2.40 -13.91 -11.06
CA HIS A 91 2.30 -14.13 -9.61
C HIS A 91 3.34 -15.17 -9.14
N GLN A 92 3.68 -16.15 -9.97
CA GLN A 92 4.80 -17.05 -9.68
C GLN A 92 6.11 -16.25 -9.58
N ALA A 93 6.41 -15.38 -10.55
CA ALA A 93 7.59 -14.52 -10.50
C ALA A 93 7.57 -13.51 -9.33
N GLN A 94 6.39 -13.08 -8.86
CA GLN A 94 6.24 -12.27 -7.65
C GLN A 94 6.65 -13.07 -6.41
N ILE A 95 6.17 -14.31 -6.26
CA ILE A 95 6.47 -15.19 -5.12
C ILE A 95 7.95 -15.60 -5.13
N ASP A 96 8.50 -15.93 -6.30
CA ASP A 96 9.89 -16.36 -6.45
C ASP A 96 10.90 -15.29 -6.00
N ARG A 97 10.55 -14.02 -6.21
CA ARG A 97 11.36 -12.86 -5.80
C ARG A 97 11.06 -12.36 -4.39
N ALA A 98 10.01 -12.86 -3.74
CA ALA A 98 9.61 -12.40 -2.41
C ALA A 98 10.71 -12.52 -1.32
N PRO A 99 11.59 -13.54 -1.32
CA PRO A 99 12.74 -13.62 -0.41
C PRO A 99 13.66 -12.38 -0.43
N THR A 100 14.00 -11.90 -1.62
CA THR A 100 15.00 -10.84 -1.81
C THR A 100 14.36 -9.46 -1.95
N PHE A 101 13.24 -9.37 -2.67
CA PHE A 101 12.56 -8.11 -2.95
C PHE A 101 11.47 -7.79 -1.93
N GLY A 102 10.85 -8.79 -1.29
CA GLY A 102 9.68 -8.59 -0.43
C GLY A 102 8.35 -8.55 -1.19
N PHE A 103 7.26 -8.31 -0.47
CA PHE A 103 5.91 -8.22 -1.04
C PHE A 103 5.46 -6.76 -1.11
N LEU A 104 5.31 -6.22 -2.33
CA LEU A 104 4.93 -4.83 -2.55
C LEU A 104 3.41 -4.62 -2.56
N MET A 105 2.94 -3.76 -1.67
CA MET A 105 1.56 -3.26 -1.62
C MET A 105 1.50 -1.84 -2.18
N ASN A 106 0.68 -1.65 -3.22
CA ASN A 106 0.28 -0.35 -3.73
C ASN A 106 -1.15 -0.04 -3.31
N PHE A 107 -1.29 0.85 -2.32
CA PHE A 107 -2.58 1.38 -1.92
C PHE A 107 -2.92 2.66 -2.68
N GLU A 108 -4.14 2.74 -3.16
CA GLU A 108 -4.71 3.95 -3.74
C GLU A 108 -5.84 4.48 -2.86
N SER A 109 -5.80 5.77 -2.56
CA SER A 109 -6.87 6.45 -1.85
C SER A 109 -7.65 7.37 -2.77
N LEU A 110 -8.96 7.17 -2.81
CA LEU A 110 -9.92 8.08 -3.47
C LEU A 110 -10.64 8.99 -2.47
N LEU A 111 -10.14 9.05 -1.22
CA LEU A 111 -10.66 9.92 -0.16
C LEU A 111 -10.41 11.39 -0.50
N SER A 112 -11.37 12.23 -0.13
CA SER A 112 -11.21 13.68 -0.20
C SER A 112 -10.55 14.22 1.06
N THR A 113 -9.87 15.35 0.94
CA THR A 113 -9.28 16.06 2.07
C THR A 113 -10.31 16.95 2.79
N GLN A 114 -11.56 16.50 2.90
CA GLN A 114 -12.64 17.27 3.53
C GLN A 114 -13.47 16.45 4.53
N GLY A 115 -13.78 17.05 5.67
CA GLY A 115 -14.64 16.47 6.70
C GLY A 115 -14.09 15.15 7.23
N LYS A 116 -14.96 14.16 7.47
CA LYS A 116 -14.56 12.86 8.03
C LYS A 116 -13.53 12.10 7.18
N GLU A 117 -13.46 12.36 5.87
CA GLU A 117 -12.49 11.68 4.99
C GLU A 117 -11.05 12.19 5.19
N TYR A 118 -10.88 13.39 5.74
CA TYR A 118 -9.57 13.92 6.10
C TYR A 118 -8.89 13.06 7.17
N GLY A 119 -9.58 12.80 8.29
CA GLY A 119 -9.04 11.95 9.36
C GLY A 119 -8.83 10.49 8.92
N MET A 120 -9.71 9.95 8.06
CA MET A 120 -9.50 8.62 7.46
C MET A 120 -8.21 8.56 6.64
N LEU A 121 -7.90 9.63 5.91
CA LEU A 121 -6.68 9.70 5.10
C LEU A 121 -5.41 9.80 5.97
N GLU A 122 -5.47 10.54 7.07
CA GLU A 122 -4.37 10.60 8.05
C GLU A 122 -4.11 9.23 8.69
N ASP A 123 -5.16 8.54 9.14
CA ASP A 123 -5.05 7.19 9.68
C ASP A 123 -4.50 6.22 8.64
N PHE A 124 -4.99 6.30 7.41
CA PHE A 124 -4.53 5.42 6.34
C PHE A 124 -3.05 5.64 6.01
N ALA A 125 -2.58 6.89 5.98
CA ALA A 125 -1.17 7.20 5.78
C ALA A 125 -0.29 6.72 6.96
N ALA A 126 -0.80 6.74 8.19
CA ALA A 126 -0.12 6.13 9.34
C ALA A 126 -0.08 4.61 9.23
N GLY A 127 -1.20 3.97 8.86
CA GLY A 127 -1.29 2.53 8.64
C GLY A 127 -0.36 2.02 7.53
N ALA A 128 -0.26 2.75 6.41
CA ALA A 128 0.65 2.42 5.32
C ALA A 128 2.11 2.45 5.75
N ARG A 129 2.51 3.44 6.57
CA ARG A 129 3.87 3.49 7.15
C ARG A 129 4.09 2.38 8.17
N TRP A 130 3.10 2.09 9.01
CA TRP A 130 3.15 1.00 9.98
C TRP A 130 3.33 -0.37 9.31
N LEU A 131 2.65 -0.60 8.19
CA LEU A 131 2.73 -1.86 7.44
C LEU A 131 4.15 -2.17 6.94
N ARG A 132 4.99 -1.14 6.71
CA ARG A 132 6.40 -1.31 6.34
C ARG A 132 7.26 -1.97 7.44
N ASN A 133 6.72 -2.12 8.64
CA ASN A 133 7.39 -2.83 9.74
C ASN A 133 6.92 -4.30 9.86
N VAL A 134 6.12 -4.80 8.91
CA VAL A 134 5.59 -6.16 8.94
C VAL A 134 6.40 -7.09 8.05
N PHE A 135 6.71 -8.27 8.60
CA PHE A 135 7.34 -9.39 7.94
C PHE A 135 6.38 -10.57 7.94
N ILE A 136 6.49 -11.43 6.93
CA ILE A 136 5.60 -12.58 6.74
C ILE A 136 6.41 -13.87 6.78
N GLN A 137 5.91 -14.87 7.50
CA GLN A 137 6.43 -16.23 7.48
C GLN A 137 5.30 -17.19 7.12
N PHE A 138 5.56 -18.09 6.18
CA PHE A 138 4.63 -19.16 5.84
C PHE A 138 4.91 -20.40 6.70
N ARG A 139 3.84 -21.08 7.13
CA ARG A 139 3.92 -22.35 7.87
C ARG A 139 2.90 -23.32 7.32
N ARG A 140 3.25 -24.61 7.30
CA ARG A 140 2.34 -25.67 6.87
C ARG A 140 1.15 -25.71 7.82
N HIS A 141 -0.04 -25.73 7.25
CA HIS A 141 -1.31 -25.80 7.95
C HIS A 141 -2.31 -26.63 7.15
N VAL A 142 -3.36 -27.15 7.79
CA VAL A 142 -4.33 -28.04 7.12
C VAL A 142 -5.12 -27.30 6.04
N VAL A 143 -5.49 -26.05 6.32
CA VAL A 143 -6.29 -25.20 5.43
C VAL A 143 -5.63 -23.84 5.30
N THR A 144 -5.45 -23.37 4.08
CA THR A 144 -4.95 -22.03 3.79
C THR A 144 -5.86 -20.95 4.33
N GLY A 145 -5.27 -19.96 5.01
CA GLY A 145 -6.00 -18.77 5.45
C GLY A 145 -6.87 -18.96 6.70
N THR A 146 -6.74 -20.09 7.42
CA THR A 146 -7.45 -20.30 8.69
C THR A 146 -6.59 -20.07 9.92
N PHE A 147 -5.28 -19.91 9.77
CA PHE A 147 -4.34 -19.66 10.87
C PHE A 147 -3.49 -18.42 10.60
N PHE A 148 -3.54 -17.50 11.56
CA PHE A 148 -2.72 -16.30 11.59
C PHE A 148 -2.20 -16.04 13.01
N SER A 149 -0.93 -15.69 13.13
CA SER A 149 -0.34 -15.25 14.40
C SER A 149 0.52 -14.03 14.16
N LEU A 150 0.42 -13.04 15.05
CA LEU A 150 1.19 -11.80 14.97
C LEU A 150 2.02 -11.65 16.25
N ARG A 151 3.35 -11.47 16.11
CA ARG A 151 4.26 -11.28 17.25
C ARG A 151 5.30 -10.22 16.96
N LYS A 152 5.95 -9.69 18.00
CA LYS A 152 7.13 -8.82 17.85
C LYS A 152 8.26 -9.59 17.17
N TYR A 153 9.02 -8.89 16.33
CA TYR A 153 10.11 -9.44 15.54
C TYR A 153 11.29 -8.49 15.54
N ALA A 154 12.49 -9.04 15.67
CA ALA A 154 13.74 -8.29 15.55
C ALA A 154 14.48 -8.83 14.32
N PRO A 155 14.51 -8.08 13.20
CA PRO A 155 15.25 -8.49 12.02
C PRO A 155 16.75 -8.66 12.33
N PRO A 156 17.45 -9.60 11.69
CA PRO A 156 18.90 -9.75 11.84
C PRO A 156 19.62 -8.45 11.53
N GLY A 157 20.50 -7.99 12.43
CA GLY A 157 21.26 -6.75 12.27
C GLY A 157 20.52 -5.47 12.68
N SER A 158 19.30 -5.57 13.22
CA SER A 158 18.62 -4.42 13.84
C SER A 158 19.20 -4.12 15.22
N ASN A 159 19.48 -2.85 15.51
CA ASN A 159 19.80 -2.43 16.87
C ASN A 159 18.60 -2.71 17.80
N ALA A 160 18.83 -3.05 19.07
CA ALA A 160 17.74 -3.37 20.01
C ALA A 160 16.76 -2.20 20.27
N ASN A 161 17.13 -0.97 19.88
CA ASN A 161 16.30 0.23 19.91
C ASN A 161 15.57 0.51 18.59
N ASP A 162 15.90 -0.20 17.50
CA ASP A 162 15.32 0.01 16.18
C ASP A 162 14.12 -0.92 15.96
N ASN A 163 12.95 -0.27 15.95
CA ASN A 163 11.70 -0.68 15.31
C ASN A 163 10.84 -1.77 15.98
N ASN A 164 9.60 -1.40 16.28
CA ASN A 164 8.48 -2.30 16.58
C ASN A 164 8.08 -3.12 15.33
N CYS A 165 9.00 -3.93 14.82
CA CYS A 165 8.75 -4.84 13.72
C CYS A 165 7.86 -6.00 14.19
N LEU A 166 7.04 -6.50 13.27
CA LEU A 166 6.06 -7.53 13.53
C LEU A 166 6.25 -8.69 12.55
N LEU A 167 6.13 -9.92 13.04
CA LEU A 167 6.07 -11.11 12.22
C LEU A 167 4.65 -11.65 12.18
N LEU A 168 4.05 -11.61 11.00
CA LEU A 168 2.82 -12.31 10.66
C LEU A 168 3.16 -13.73 10.19
N THR A 169 2.77 -14.73 10.95
CA THR A 169 2.81 -16.13 10.52
C THR A 169 1.49 -16.49 9.85
N MET A 170 1.54 -16.96 8.60
CA MET A 170 0.39 -17.40 7.82
C MET A 170 0.42 -18.92 7.65
N GLY A 171 -0.67 -19.59 8.04
CA GLY A 171 -0.86 -21.01 7.77
C GLY A 171 -1.37 -21.24 6.35
N ILE A 172 -0.64 -22.05 5.57
CA ILE A 172 -1.00 -22.43 4.20
C ILE A 172 -0.91 -23.95 4.00
N ASP A 173 -1.78 -24.50 3.15
CA ASP A 173 -1.83 -25.92 2.82
C ASP A 173 -0.70 -26.37 1.88
N ASP A 174 -0.61 -27.68 1.66
CA ASP A 174 0.46 -28.28 0.85
C ASP A 174 0.41 -27.86 -0.64
N ASN A 175 -0.78 -27.53 -1.17
CA ASN A 175 -0.89 -27.06 -2.55
C ASN A 175 -0.27 -25.68 -2.69
N HIS A 176 -0.57 -24.76 -1.77
CA HIS A 176 0.01 -23.42 -1.75
C HIS A 176 1.48 -23.43 -1.36
N MET A 177 1.93 -24.38 -0.54
CA MET A 177 3.36 -24.59 -0.28
C MET A 177 4.16 -24.96 -1.52
N SER A 178 3.54 -25.63 -2.49
CA SER A 178 4.23 -26.10 -3.70
C SER A 178 4.67 -24.98 -4.65
N VAL A 179 4.04 -23.80 -4.57
CA VAL A 179 4.40 -22.63 -5.38
C VAL A 179 5.41 -21.71 -4.70
N LEU A 180 5.76 -21.97 -3.43
CA LEU A 180 6.77 -21.20 -2.71
C LEU A 180 8.19 -21.66 -3.06
N PRO A 181 9.17 -20.73 -3.13
CA PRO A 181 10.58 -21.06 -3.04
C PRO A 181 10.89 -21.92 -1.83
N GLN A 182 11.88 -22.82 -1.98
CA GLN A 182 12.28 -23.74 -0.91
C GLN A 182 12.61 -23.04 0.41
N SER A 183 13.19 -21.84 0.36
CA SER A 183 13.54 -21.04 1.54
C SER A 183 12.32 -20.53 2.31
N LEU A 184 11.23 -20.19 1.61
CA LEU A 184 9.96 -19.80 2.23
C LEU A 184 9.17 -21.03 2.69
N ALA A 185 9.23 -22.13 1.94
CA ALA A 185 8.52 -23.37 2.26
C ALA A 185 9.08 -24.09 3.49
N SER A 186 10.39 -23.95 3.79
CA SER A 186 10.99 -24.43 5.04
C SER A 186 10.52 -23.62 6.26
N GLY A 187 10.10 -22.37 6.03
CA GLY A 187 9.68 -21.43 7.05
C GLY A 187 10.84 -20.75 7.77
N ASP A 188 12.07 -20.83 7.25
CA ASP A 188 13.26 -20.21 7.85
C ASP A 188 13.39 -18.75 7.45
N GLU A 189 13.00 -18.42 6.22
CA GLU A 189 13.08 -17.06 5.69
C GLU A 189 11.75 -16.31 5.84
N VAL A 190 11.84 -14.98 5.90
CA VAL A 190 10.70 -14.08 6.06
C VAL A 190 10.62 -13.10 4.90
N VAL A 191 9.40 -12.77 4.50
CA VAL A 191 9.13 -11.81 3.42
C VAL A 191 8.81 -10.45 4.02
N HIS A 192 9.57 -9.42 3.67
CA HIS A 192 9.32 -8.06 4.14
C HIS A 192 8.20 -7.39 3.33
N VAL A 193 7.19 -6.83 4.00
CA VAL A 193 6.13 -6.08 3.33
C VAL A 193 6.60 -4.67 2.98
N ARG A 194 6.53 -4.32 1.70
CA ARG A 194 6.77 -2.97 1.18
C ARG A 194 5.44 -2.31 0.90
N CYS A 195 5.32 -1.01 1.16
CA CYS A 195 4.03 -0.33 1.03
C CYS A 195 4.18 1.11 0.55
N VAL A 196 3.46 1.44 -0.51
CA VAL A 196 3.24 2.81 -0.97
C VAL A 196 1.75 3.15 -0.96
N LEU A 197 1.44 4.42 -0.71
CA LEU A 197 0.09 4.98 -0.71
C LEU A 197 0.06 6.25 -1.54
N PHE A 198 -0.68 6.24 -2.66
CA PHE A 198 -0.98 7.45 -3.43
C PHE A 198 -2.45 7.82 -3.26
N SER A 199 -2.72 9.11 -3.09
CA SER A 199 -4.06 9.62 -2.83
C SER A 199 -4.45 10.69 -3.85
N GLN A 200 -5.65 10.55 -4.40
CA GLN A 200 -6.32 11.57 -5.20
C GLN A 200 -7.82 11.56 -4.92
N GLY A 201 -8.30 12.58 -4.23
CA GLY A 201 -9.74 12.81 -4.08
C GLY A 201 -10.40 13.04 -5.44
N VAL A 202 -11.48 12.29 -5.73
CA VAL A 202 -12.19 12.40 -7.02
C VAL A 202 -13.59 13.01 -6.91
N ASN A 203 -14.14 13.18 -5.70
CA ASN A 203 -15.52 13.64 -5.46
C ASN A 203 -15.69 15.18 -5.57
N GLU A 204 -16.93 15.65 -5.44
CA GLU A 204 -17.31 17.07 -5.45
C GLU A 204 -16.67 17.87 -4.32
N LYS A 205 -16.50 17.25 -3.15
CA LYS A 205 -15.84 17.84 -1.99
C LYS A 205 -14.39 18.20 -2.31
N GLN A 206 -13.69 17.35 -3.05
CA GLN A 206 -12.35 17.66 -3.52
C GLN A 206 -12.35 18.85 -4.49
N SER A 207 -13.34 18.96 -5.38
CA SER A 207 -13.45 20.12 -6.27
C SER A 207 -13.57 21.42 -5.48
N LEU A 208 -14.34 21.42 -4.38
CA LEU A 208 -14.46 22.59 -3.49
C LEU A 208 -13.14 22.92 -2.82
N VAL A 209 -12.45 21.93 -2.25
CA VAL A 209 -11.14 22.14 -1.60
C VAL A 209 -10.12 22.74 -2.57
N HIS A 210 -10.09 22.27 -3.81
CA HIS A 210 -9.21 22.81 -4.85
C HIS A 210 -9.56 24.26 -5.22
N ALA A 211 -10.85 24.57 -5.35
CA ALA A 211 -11.32 25.91 -5.68
C ALA A 211 -10.91 26.95 -4.61
N TYR A 212 -10.92 26.56 -3.33
CA TYR A 212 -10.54 27.45 -2.22
C TYR A 212 -9.04 27.42 -1.88
N LYS A 213 -8.20 26.71 -2.65
CA LYS A 213 -6.75 26.54 -2.39
C LYS A 213 -6.44 26.24 -0.91
N SER A 214 -7.27 25.39 -0.31
CA SER A 214 -7.24 25.14 1.12
C SER A 214 -5.94 24.45 1.56
N SER A 215 -5.49 24.71 2.79
CA SER A 215 -4.39 23.99 3.43
C SER A 215 -4.61 22.48 3.51
N ALA A 216 -5.85 22.00 3.39
CA ALA A 216 -6.15 20.57 3.37
C ALA A 216 -5.59 19.84 2.13
N VAL A 217 -5.35 20.53 1.00
CA VAL A 217 -4.65 19.94 -0.16
C VAL A 217 -3.21 19.54 0.23
N LYS A 218 -2.58 20.27 1.15
CA LYS A 218 -1.22 20.00 1.62
C LYS A 218 -1.09 18.63 2.29
N LEU A 219 -2.15 18.08 2.88
CA LEU A 219 -2.10 16.71 3.42
C LEU A 219 -1.91 15.68 2.30
N GLN A 220 -2.72 15.77 1.25
CA GLN A 220 -2.61 14.86 0.10
C GLN A 220 -1.24 14.99 -0.58
N GLU A 221 -0.77 16.23 -0.78
CA GLU A 221 0.56 16.50 -1.36
C GLU A 221 1.67 15.87 -0.53
N ARG A 222 1.69 16.10 0.80
CA ARG A 222 2.68 15.49 1.69
C ARG A 222 2.66 13.97 1.62
N ILE A 223 1.47 13.34 1.67
CA ILE A 223 1.35 11.88 1.56
C ILE A 223 1.94 11.40 0.24
N ASN A 224 1.61 12.04 -0.88
CA ASN A 224 2.13 11.64 -2.19
C ASN A 224 3.65 11.87 -2.31
N GLN A 225 4.18 12.96 -1.76
CA GLN A 225 5.63 13.24 -1.72
C GLN A 225 6.39 12.20 -0.89
N ASP A 226 5.91 11.91 0.32
CA ASP A 226 6.51 10.89 1.21
C ASP A 226 6.52 9.51 0.53
N ASN A 227 5.46 9.17 -0.19
CA ASN A 227 5.35 7.90 -0.90
C ASN A 227 6.12 7.86 -2.22
N LEU A 228 6.37 9.00 -2.87
CA LEU A 228 7.30 9.08 -3.99
C LEU A 228 8.73 8.75 -3.54
N LEU A 229 9.16 9.30 -2.39
CA LEU A 229 10.47 8.97 -1.82
C LEU A 229 10.59 7.48 -1.49
N GLU A 230 9.53 6.90 -0.93
CA GLU A 230 9.50 5.46 -0.66
C GLU A 230 9.52 4.62 -1.95
N LEU A 231 8.74 5.01 -2.96
CA LEU A 231 8.71 4.33 -4.26
C LEU A 231 10.10 4.34 -4.91
N LYS A 232 10.82 5.48 -4.85
CA LYS A 232 12.20 5.60 -5.32
C LYS A 232 13.15 4.64 -4.60
N ARG A 233 13.03 4.47 -3.28
CA ARG A 233 13.84 3.50 -2.51
C ARG A 233 13.54 2.06 -2.92
N ILE A 234 12.26 1.71 -3.01
CA ILE A 234 11.82 0.37 -3.43
C ILE A 234 12.33 0.06 -4.85
N TYR A 235 12.23 1.03 -5.75
CA TYR A 235 12.69 0.87 -7.12
C TYR A 235 14.22 0.76 -7.23
N ALA A 236 14.98 1.51 -6.43
CA ALA A 236 16.44 1.36 -6.40
C ALA A 236 16.85 -0.09 -6.04
N LEU A 237 16.18 -0.69 -5.04
CA LEU A 237 16.38 -2.10 -4.70
C LEU A 237 15.98 -3.02 -5.86
N TYR A 238 14.80 -2.80 -6.46
CA TYR A 238 14.33 -3.59 -7.60
C TYR A 238 15.33 -3.58 -8.76
N ARG A 239 15.81 -2.39 -9.12
CA ARG A 239 16.77 -2.18 -10.21
C ARG A 239 18.09 -2.89 -9.93
N GLN A 240 18.58 -2.84 -8.70
CA GLN A 240 19.78 -3.56 -8.29
C GLN A 240 19.58 -5.07 -8.45
N LEU A 241 18.51 -5.63 -7.87
CA LEU A 241 18.23 -7.07 -7.96
C LEU A 241 18.07 -7.54 -9.41
N ARG A 242 17.37 -6.77 -10.25
CA ARG A 242 17.22 -7.06 -11.67
C ARG A 242 18.56 -7.06 -12.41
N THR A 243 19.41 -6.08 -12.14
CA THR A 243 20.74 -6.01 -12.77
C THR A 243 21.59 -7.21 -12.37
N ASP A 244 21.59 -7.56 -11.08
CA ASP A 244 22.33 -8.72 -10.56
C ASP A 244 21.81 -10.04 -11.16
N GLU A 245 20.50 -10.20 -11.31
CA GLU A 245 19.88 -11.36 -11.96
C GLU A 245 20.33 -11.50 -13.43
N THR A 246 20.28 -10.40 -14.19
CA THR A 246 20.70 -10.36 -15.60
C THR A 246 22.20 -10.69 -15.74
N GLU A 247 23.05 -10.12 -14.87
CA GLU A 247 24.48 -10.41 -14.85
C GLU A 247 24.79 -11.86 -14.49
N ASN A 248 24.11 -12.40 -13.48
CA ASN A 248 24.30 -13.78 -13.04
C ASN A 248 23.87 -14.77 -14.13
N ARG A 249 22.76 -14.50 -14.83
CA ARG A 249 22.33 -15.28 -16.00
C ARG A 249 23.42 -15.29 -17.07
N ALA A 250 23.98 -14.13 -17.39
CA ALA A 250 25.05 -13.99 -18.38
C ALA A 250 26.36 -14.68 -17.99
N ARG A 251 26.74 -14.62 -16.70
CA ARG A 251 27.90 -15.33 -16.17
C ARG A 251 27.67 -16.84 -16.19
N GLY A 252 26.48 -17.31 -15.83
CA GLY A 252 26.06 -18.71 -15.89
C GLY A 252 26.13 -19.27 -17.32
N SER A 253 25.53 -18.57 -18.28
CA SER A 253 25.62 -18.92 -19.71
C SER A 253 27.06 -19.01 -20.18
N ARG A 254 27.92 -18.03 -19.83
CA ARG A 254 29.36 -18.05 -20.16
C ARG A 254 30.11 -19.26 -19.57
N ARG A 255 29.81 -19.65 -18.32
CA ARG A 255 30.43 -20.82 -17.68
C ARG A 255 30.01 -22.14 -18.34
N LEU A 256 28.72 -22.31 -18.63
CA LEU A 256 28.22 -23.51 -19.33
C LEU A 256 28.83 -23.64 -20.73
N ARG A 257 29.03 -22.51 -21.43
CA ARG A 257 29.70 -22.46 -22.74
C ARG A 257 31.17 -22.89 -22.67
N ALA A 258 31.91 -22.42 -21.65
CA ALA A 258 33.31 -22.82 -21.45
C ALA A 258 33.47 -24.33 -21.23
N ASN A 259 32.47 -24.98 -20.64
CA ASN A 259 32.47 -26.43 -20.40
C ASN A 259 31.92 -27.28 -21.56
N SER A 260 31.13 -26.72 -22.48
CA SER A 260 30.37 -27.49 -23.48
C SER A 260 30.97 -27.48 -24.90
N GLY A 261 31.96 -26.63 -25.22
CA GLY A 261 32.59 -26.58 -26.55
C GLY A 261 31.62 -26.27 -27.73
N MET A 262 30.42 -25.77 -27.44
CA MET A 262 29.33 -25.59 -28.40
C MET A 262 29.49 -24.30 -29.23
N LYS A 263 28.93 -24.27 -30.45
CA LYS A 263 29.09 -23.20 -31.46
C LYS A 263 28.72 -21.80 -30.93
N PHE A 264 29.54 -20.81 -31.31
CA PHE A 264 29.59 -19.44 -30.78
C PHE A 264 28.42 -18.49 -31.14
N ALA A 265 27.70 -18.68 -32.26
CA ALA A 265 26.88 -17.60 -32.83
C ALA A 265 25.43 -17.50 -32.28
N ALA A 266 24.63 -18.57 -32.38
CA ALA A 266 23.18 -18.48 -32.14
C ALA A 266 22.76 -18.24 -30.67
N THR A 267 23.64 -18.52 -29.70
CA THR A 267 23.36 -18.33 -28.28
C THR A 267 23.79 -16.94 -27.77
N ASN A 268 24.73 -16.28 -28.45
CA ASN A 268 25.09 -14.88 -28.14
C ASN A 268 23.91 -13.95 -28.41
N ASP A 269 23.25 -14.14 -29.55
CA ASP A 269 22.11 -13.32 -29.96
C ASP A 269 20.95 -13.43 -28.96
N ALA A 270 20.71 -14.61 -28.37
CA ALA A 270 19.63 -14.83 -27.41
C ALA A 270 19.91 -14.19 -26.03
N ASP A 271 21.14 -14.34 -25.50
CA ASP A 271 21.52 -13.70 -24.23
C ASP A 271 21.57 -12.17 -24.38
N GLU A 272 22.05 -11.67 -25.52
CA GLU A 272 22.07 -10.24 -25.82
C GLU A 272 20.66 -9.68 -25.99
N ALA A 273 19.76 -10.41 -26.65
CA ALA A 273 18.35 -10.04 -26.76
C ALA A 273 17.66 -9.99 -25.38
N ALA A 274 17.89 -10.98 -24.51
CA ALA A 274 17.33 -10.97 -23.16
C ALA A 274 17.83 -9.77 -22.33
N MET A 275 19.13 -9.45 -22.42
CA MET A 275 19.67 -8.25 -21.78
C MET A 275 19.10 -6.95 -22.37
N ALA A 276 18.87 -6.91 -23.68
CA ALA A 276 18.28 -5.74 -24.32
C ALA A 276 16.83 -5.51 -23.86
N ILE A 277 16.07 -6.59 -23.68
CA ILE A 277 14.71 -6.55 -23.11
C ILE A 277 14.76 -6.03 -21.67
N ASP A 278 15.61 -6.60 -20.81
CA ASP A 278 15.74 -6.14 -19.41
C ASP A 278 16.13 -4.66 -19.32
N ARG A 279 17.04 -4.17 -20.19
CA ARG A 279 17.40 -2.75 -20.27
C ARG A 279 16.22 -1.88 -20.73
N HIS A 280 15.47 -2.34 -21.73
CA HIS A 280 14.30 -1.62 -22.22
C HIS A 280 13.22 -1.50 -21.14
N ASP A 281 12.96 -2.59 -20.40
CA ASP A 281 11.97 -2.59 -19.32
C ASP A 281 12.37 -1.65 -18.17
N LEU A 282 13.66 -1.63 -17.81
CA LEU A 282 14.18 -0.67 -16.81
C LEU A 282 14.09 0.78 -17.29
N GLN A 283 14.34 1.04 -18.58
CA GLN A 283 14.17 2.39 -19.14
C GLN A 283 12.70 2.83 -19.10
N ALA A 284 11.76 1.96 -19.46
CA ALA A 284 10.34 2.25 -19.39
C ALA A 284 9.88 2.56 -17.94
N LEU A 285 10.47 1.87 -16.95
CA LEU A 285 10.25 2.17 -15.54
C LEU A 285 10.87 3.51 -15.11
N ASP A 286 12.09 3.84 -15.56
CA ASP A 286 12.72 5.13 -15.31
C ASP A 286 11.84 6.28 -15.84
N ASP A 287 11.36 6.16 -17.09
CA ASP A 287 10.48 7.15 -17.72
C ASP A 287 9.14 7.29 -16.97
N LEU A 288 8.56 6.17 -16.51
CA LEU A 288 7.30 6.16 -15.76
C LEU A 288 7.48 6.77 -14.37
N LEU A 289 8.62 6.56 -13.72
CA LEU A 289 8.94 7.19 -12.43
C LEU A 289 9.07 8.70 -12.57
N ASP A 290 9.70 9.18 -13.64
CA ASP A 290 9.79 10.61 -13.96
C ASP A 290 8.41 11.23 -14.19
N GLN A 291 7.50 10.51 -14.85
CA GLN A 291 6.10 10.93 -15.00
C GLN A 291 5.37 11.03 -13.66
N ILE A 292 5.51 10.02 -12.78
CA ILE A 292 4.94 10.04 -11.42
C ILE A 292 5.48 11.23 -10.62
N GLU A 293 6.79 11.48 -10.69
CA GLU A 293 7.42 12.63 -10.05
C GLU A 293 6.88 13.94 -10.60
N HIS A 294 6.72 14.06 -11.91
CA HIS A 294 6.12 15.24 -12.54
C HIS A 294 4.69 15.49 -12.03
N HIS A 295 3.87 14.43 -11.91
CA HIS A 295 2.51 14.54 -11.40
C HIS A 295 2.44 15.12 -9.98
N ILE A 296 3.44 14.84 -9.14
CA ILE A 296 3.48 15.21 -7.72
C ILE A 296 4.15 16.57 -7.51
N CYS A 297 5.24 16.83 -8.22
CA CYS A 297 6.09 18.01 -8.02
C CYS A 297 5.65 19.21 -8.88
N SER A 298 4.87 19.00 -9.94
CA SER A 298 4.45 20.07 -10.84
C SER A 298 3.43 21.01 -10.18
N PRO A 299 3.68 22.34 -10.16
CA PRO A 299 2.74 23.32 -9.61
C PRO A 299 1.38 23.33 -10.32
N THR A 300 1.34 22.86 -11.58
CA THR A 300 0.11 22.82 -12.38
C THR A 300 -0.86 21.70 -11.95
N SER A 301 -0.35 20.71 -11.22
CA SER A 301 -1.13 19.57 -10.69
C SER A 301 -1.79 19.87 -9.35
N GLN A 302 -1.34 20.91 -8.63
CA GLN A 302 -1.66 21.17 -7.23
C GLN A 302 -3.17 21.32 -6.93
N TYR A 303 -3.95 21.83 -7.89
CA TYR A 303 -5.39 22.07 -7.71
C TYR A 303 -6.26 21.35 -8.75
N LYS A 304 -5.73 20.30 -9.39
CA LYS A 304 -6.47 19.49 -10.37
C LYS A 304 -6.63 18.06 -9.87
N LYS A 305 -7.71 17.41 -10.32
CA LYS A 305 -7.91 15.98 -10.07
C LYS A 305 -6.99 15.18 -10.98
N ASN A 306 -5.79 14.91 -10.51
CA ASN A 306 -4.79 14.18 -11.28
C ASN A 306 -4.95 12.67 -11.06
N VAL A 307 -5.94 12.09 -11.73
CA VAL A 307 -6.15 10.63 -11.69
C VAL A 307 -5.08 9.84 -12.44
N ALA A 308 -4.29 10.49 -13.30
CA ALA A 308 -3.17 9.85 -13.99
C ALA A 308 -2.09 9.40 -13.00
N LEU A 309 -1.86 10.16 -11.92
CA LEU A 309 -0.97 9.73 -10.82
C LEU A 309 -1.32 8.33 -10.30
N LEU A 310 -2.61 8.04 -10.07
CA LEU A 310 -3.02 6.72 -9.58
C LEU A 310 -2.83 5.62 -10.64
N MET A 311 -3.05 5.94 -11.91
CA MET A 311 -2.85 5.02 -13.02
C MET A 311 -1.37 4.68 -13.20
N ASP A 312 -0.52 5.69 -13.25
CA ASP A 312 0.91 5.55 -13.53
C ASP A 312 1.62 4.87 -12.35
N SER A 313 1.28 5.23 -11.10
CA SER A 313 1.80 4.54 -9.92
C SER A 313 1.31 3.08 -9.82
N SER A 314 0.09 2.79 -10.29
CA SER A 314 -0.42 1.40 -10.39
C SER A 314 0.35 0.58 -11.40
N ASP A 315 0.57 1.12 -12.61
CA ASP A 315 1.30 0.43 -13.66
C ASP A 315 2.76 0.20 -13.25
N PHE A 316 3.38 1.20 -12.64
CA PHE A 316 4.73 1.08 -12.08
C PHE A 316 4.81 -0.03 -11.04
N CYS A 317 3.93 0.00 -10.03
CA CYS A 317 3.94 -1.02 -8.99
C CYS A 317 3.63 -2.41 -9.56
N ARG A 318 2.74 -2.53 -10.55
CA ARG A 318 2.44 -3.81 -11.22
C ARG A 318 3.66 -4.37 -11.95
N ALA A 319 4.41 -3.55 -12.67
CA ALA A 319 5.64 -3.96 -13.34
C ALA A 319 6.71 -4.46 -12.35
N LEU A 320 6.71 -3.94 -11.12
CA LEU A 320 7.55 -4.44 -10.02
C LEU A 320 7.01 -5.73 -9.38
N GLY A 321 5.83 -6.22 -9.76
CA GLY A 321 5.15 -7.34 -9.14
C GLY A 321 4.39 -6.97 -7.85
N GLY A 322 3.89 -5.74 -7.75
CA GLY A 322 3.13 -5.27 -6.60
C GLY A 322 1.63 -5.59 -6.68
N ALA A 323 1.02 -5.85 -5.54
CA ALA A 323 -0.42 -5.99 -5.39
C ALA A 323 -1.08 -4.60 -5.27
N ARG A 324 -2.25 -4.43 -5.91
CA ARG A 324 -2.98 -3.15 -5.93
C ARG A 324 -4.24 -3.22 -5.09
N VAL A 325 -4.44 -2.23 -4.21
CA VAL A 325 -5.66 -2.08 -3.41
C VAL A 325 -6.21 -0.66 -3.51
N THR A 326 -7.45 -0.53 -3.99
CA THR A 326 -8.12 0.79 -4.09
C THR A 326 -9.14 0.98 -2.97
N CYS A 327 -8.93 2.03 -2.17
CA CYS A 327 -9.77 2.39 -1.05
C CYS A 327 -10.54 3.70 -1.30
N CYS A 328 -11.79 3.72 -0.85
CA CYS A 328 -12.57 4.93 -0.68
C CYS A 328 -13.42 4.80 0.59
N LYS A 329 -14.10 5.86 1.03
CA LYS A 329 -14.84 5.90 2.30
C LYS A 329 -15.74 4.69 2.59
N SER A 330 -16.33 4.07 1.57
CA SER A 330 -17.24 2.92 1.77
C SER A 330 -16.97 1.73 0.84
N GLY A 331 -15.87 1.75 0.07
CA GLY A 331 -15.49 0.63 -0.80
C GLY A 331 -16.46 0.29 -1.94
N LYS A 332 -17.46 1.13 -2.23
CA LYS A 332 -18.54 0.87 -3.19
C LYS A 332 -18.36 1.63 -4.50
N ASP A 333 -18.82 2.88 -4.54
CA ASP A 333 -19.05 3.61 -5.77
C ASP A 333 -17.74 4.08 -6.43
N ARG A 334 -16.96 4.93 -5.74
CA ARG A 334 -15.65 5.42 -6.25
C ARG A 334 -14.68 4.26 -6.49
N THR A 335 -14.64 3.29 -5.59
CA THR A 335 -13.83 2.08 -5.75
C THR A 335 -14.26 1.30 -7.00
N ALA A 336 -15.56 1.14 -7.28
CA ALA A 336 -16.02 0.51 -8.50
C ALA A 336 -15.56 1.27 -9.75
N MET A 337 -15.57 2.60 -9.73
CA MET A 337 -15.11 3.40 -10.88
C MET A 337 -13.63 3.16 -11.17
N SER A 338 -12.77 3.19 -10.14
CA SER A 338 -11.33 2.90 -10.30
C SER A 338 -11.06 1.45 -10.70
N VAL A 339 -11.69 0.46 -10.04
CA VAL A 339 -11.48 -0.97 -10.34
C VAL A 339 -11.90 -1.32 -11.76
N THR A 340 -13.06 -0.85 -12.22
CA THR A 340 -13.53 -1.11 -13.59
C THR A 340 -12.68 -0.41 -14.65
N LEU A 341 -12.14 0.78 -14.33
CA LEU A 341 -11.21 1.45 -15.22
C LEU A 341 -9.91 0.66 -15.36
N GLU A 342 -9.35 0.21 -14.24
CA GLU A 342 -8.14 -0.60 -14.24
C GLU A 342 -8.33 -1.90 -15.00
N GLN A 343 -9.41 -2.63 -14.73
CA GLN A 343 -9.73 -3.86 -15.45
C GLN A 343 -9.80 -3.63 -16.96
N ALA A 344 -10.43 -2.54 -17.41
CA ALA A 344 -10.50 -2.21 -18.83
C ALA A 344 -9.11 -1.89 -19.42
N ARG A 345 -8.27 -1.16 -18.68
CA ARG A 345 -6.88 -0.85 -19.09
C ARG A 345 -6.06 -2.13 -19.27
N LEU A 346 -6.14 -3.06 -18.32
CA LEU A 346 -5.44 -4.34 -18.38
C LEU A 346 -5.94 -5.23 -19.52
N LEU A 347 -7.26 -5.30 -19.73
CA LEU A 347 -7.82 -6.02 -20.88
C LEU A 347 -7.32 -5.45 -22.21
N CYS A 348 -7.19 -4.13 -22.33
CA CYS A 348 -6.63 -3.49 -23.53
C CYS A 348 -5.12 -3.74 -23.67
N ALA A 349 -4.35 -3.61 -22.59
CA ALA A 349 -2.90 -3.69 -22.61
C ALA A 349 -2.39 -5.13 -22.76
N GLU A 350 -2.98 -6.08 -22.05
CA GLU A 350 -2.50 -7.47 -21.96
C GLU A 350 -3.25 -8.41 -22.90
N LEU A 351 -4.57 -8.19 -23.09
CA LEU A 351 -5.41 -9.05 -23.92
C LEU A 351 -5.83 -8.41 -25.25
N GLN A 352 -5.25 -7.26 -25.59
CA GLN A 352 -5.51 -6.54 -26.85
C GLN A 352 -7.00 -6.26 -27.10
N ALA A 353 -7.79 -6.15 -26.03
CA ALA A 353 -9.21 -5.90 -26.14
C ALA A 353 -9.46 -4.52 -26.78
N SER A 354 -10.30 -4.47 -27.80
CA SER A 354 -10.67 -3.20 -28.43
C SER A 354 -11.71 -2.45 -27.58
N GLN A 355 -11.81 -1.13 -27.77
CA GLN A 355 -12.84 -0.28 -27.16
C GLN A 355 -12.86 -0.29 -25.62
N GLY A 356 -11.72 -0.04 -24.97
CA GLY A 356 -11.60 -0.03 -23.50
C GLY A 356 -12.65 0.83 -22.77
N ALA A 357 -13.05 1.97 -23.34
CA ALA A 357 -14.11 2.80 -22.77
C ALA A 357 -15.48 2.09 -22.73
N ALA A 358 -15.82 1.35 -23.79
CA ALA A 358 -17.06 0.57 -23.86
C ALA A 358 -17.01 -0.62 -22.90
N LEU A 359 -15.86 -1.31 -22.80
CA LEU A 359 -15.66 -2.39 -21.82
C LEU A 359 -15.84 -1.91 -20.39
N CYS A 360 -15.23 -0.77 -20.05
CA CYS A 360 -15.37 -0.13 -18.75
C CYS A 360 -16.84 0.23 -18.46
N ALA A 361 -17.54 0.82 -19.44
CA ALA A 361 -18.96 1.12 -19.32
C ALA A 361 -19.81 -0.14 -19.11
N ASN A 362 -19.54 -1.22 -19.84
CA ASN A 362 -20.25 -2.49 -19.69
C ASN A 362 -20.04 -3.12 -18.31
N MET A 363 -18.83 -3.07 -17.76
CA MET A 363 -18.57 -3.54 -16.39
C MET A 363 -19.31 -2.70 -15.34
N ARG A 364 -19.47 -1.39 -15.57
CA ARG A 364 -20.26 -0.51 -14.69
C ARG A 364 -21.76 -0.71 -14.85
N LEU A 365 -22.20 -1.09 -16.05
CA LEU A 365 -23.59 -1.38 -16.39
C LEU A 365 -24.04 -2.75 -15.90
N TYR A 366 -23.20 -3.78 -15.96
CA TYR A 366 -23.61 -5.18 -15.77
C TYR A 366 -22.67 -6.02 -14.88
N GLY A 367 -21.48 -5.48 -14.54
CA GLY A 367 -20.44 -6.25 -13.87
C GLY A 367 -20.63 -6.42 -12.35
N VAL A 368 -19.79 -7.26 -11.77
CA VAL A 368 -19.83 -7.70 -10.36
C VAL A 368 -19.72 -6.57 -9.33
N ARG A 369 -19.16 -5.41 -9.71
CA ARG A 369 -19.12 -4.24 -8.83
C ARG A 369 -20.51 -3.64 -8.59
N ARG A 370 -21.51 -3.89 -9.44
CA ARG A 370 -22.92 -3.58 -9.12
C ARG A 370 -23.44 -4.43 -7.97
N ARG A 371 -23.10 -5.72 -7.94
CA ARG A 371 -23.52 -6.63 -6.86
C ARG A 371 -23.00 -6.16 -5.50
N ASN A 372 -21.78 -5.61 -5.45
CA ASN A 372 -21.23 -4.98 -4.26
C ASN A 372 -22.10 -3.81 -3.78
N VAL A 373 -22.55 -2.94 -4.69
CA VAL A 373 -23.48 -1.84 -4.36
C VAL A 373 -24.79 -2.41 -3.82
N LEU A 374 -25.41 -3.35 -4.54
CA LEU A 374 -26.67 -3.97 -4.16
C LEU A 374 -26.63 -4.63 -2.77
N MET A 375 -25.58 -5.39 -2.46
CA MET A 375 -25.45 -6.07 -1.16
C MET A 375 -25.37 -5.07 0.01
N ASN A 376 -24.72 -3.93 -0.21
CA ASN A 376 -24.46 -2.92 0.80
C ASN A 376 -25.52 -1.83 0.94
N THR A 377 -26.23 -1.48 -0.13
CA THR A 377 -27.21 -0.37 -0.14
C THR A 377 -28.65 -0.85 -0.32
N LYS A 378 -28.82 -2.14 -0.66
CA LYS A 378 -30.09 -2.72 -1.12
C LYS A 378 -30.66 -2.04 -2.38
N ALA A 379 -29.82 -1.30 -3.10
CA ALA A 379 -30.15 -0.65 -4.36
C ALA A 379 -29.10 -1.00 -5.42
N ASP A 380 -29.56 -1.19 -6.66
CA ASP A 380 -28.69 -1.59 -7.78
C ASP A 380 -28.16 -0.38 -8.58
N LYS A 381 -28.07 0.77 -7.91
CA LYS A 381 -27.61 2.04 -8.49
C LYS A 381 -26.52 2.66 -7.63
N PHE A 382 -25.48 3.17 -8.27
CA PHE A 382 -24.43 3.93 -7.61
C PHE A 382 -25.01 5.15 -6.90
N ALA A 383 -24.49 5.45 -5.71
CA ALA A 383 -24.96 6.52 -4.84
C ALA A 383 -24.46 7.92 -5.27
N PHE A 384 -24.45 8.21 -6.57
CA PHE A 384 -24.22 9.54 -7.12
C PHE A 384 -25.53 10.15 -7.63
N ASN A 385 -25.74 11.44 -7.39
CA ASN A 385 -26.71 12.24 -8.15
C ASN A 385 -26.07 12.81 -9.43
N GLU A 386 -26.86 13.48 -10.28
CA GLU A 386 -26.36 13.99 -11.56
C GLU A 386 -25.25 15.05 -11.40
N MET A 387 -25.37 15.93 -10.39
CA MET A 387 -24.37 16.95 -10.10
C MET A 387 -23.04 16.31 -9.64
N GLN A 388 -23.11 15.35 -8.72
CA GLN A 388 -21.94 14.61 -8.22
C GLN A 388 -21.25 13.85 -9.36
N ARG A 389 -22.02 13.25 -10.28
CA ARG A 389 -21.49 12.61 -11.48
C ARG A 389 -20.73 13.59 -12.37
N LYS A 390 -21.27 14.79 -12.61
CA LYS A 390 -20.62 15.82 -13.44
C LYS A 390 -19.27 16.26 -12.87
N MET A 391 -19.12 16.22 -11.54
CA MET A 391 -17.90 16.60 -10.84
C MET A 391 -16.81 15.52 -10.84
N LEU A 392 -17.11 14.28 -11.23
CA LEU A 392 -16.09 13.23 -11.37
C LEU A 392 -15.22 13.47 -12.62
N PRO A 393 -13.95 13.03 -12.62
CA PRO A 393 -13.16 12.90 -13.84
C PRO A 393 -13.89 12.04 -14.88
N ASP A 394 -13.74 12.34 -16.18
CA ASP A 394 -14.52 11.70 -17.24
C ASP A 394 -14.38 10.17 -17.25
N CYS A 395 -13.16 9.66 -17.11
CA CYS A 395 -12.88 8.23 -17.03
C CYS A 395 -13.51 7.53 -15.80
N TYR A 396 -13.93 8.29 -14.79
CA TYR A 396 -14.57 7.79 -13.56
C TYR A 396 -16.09 7.97 -13.56
N LYS A 397 -16.67 8.56 -14.61
CA LYS A 397 -18.12 8.76 -14.66
C LYS A 397 -18.85 7.42 -14.88
N PRO A 398 -19.84 7.08 -14.05
CA PRO A 398 -20.72 5.95 -14.33
C PRO A 398 -21.60 6.25 -15.57
N PRO A 399 -22.02 5.24 -16.35
CA PRO A 399 -22.95 5.40 -17.46
C PRO A 399 -24.33 5.91 -17.01
N ALA A 400 -25.07 6.55 -17.93
CA ALA A 400 -26.46 6.93 -17.68
C ALA A 400 -27.31 5.73 -17.24
N GLY A 401 -28.27 5.94 -16.33
CA GLY A 401 -29.14 4.89 -15.80
C GLY A 401 -28.55 4.06 -14.64
N THR A 402 -27.23 4.11 -14.40
CA THR A 402 -26.57 3.31 -13.34
C THR A 402 -26.43 4.01 -12.00
N TYR A 403 -26.85 5.27 -11.88
CA TYR A 403 -26.77 6.08 -10.65
C TYR A 403 -28.14 6.63 -10.24
N LYS A 404 -28.28 7.13 -9.02
CA LYS A 404 -29.56 7.60 -8.48
C LYS A 404 -30.12 8.75 -9.33
N SER A 405 -31.40 8.62 -9.72
CA SER A 405 -32.16 9.71 -10.31
C SER A 405 -32.71 10.56 -9.17
N GLY A 406 -32.12 11.73 -8.93
CA GLY A 406 -32.57 12.64 -7.88
C GLY A 406 -32.06 14.05 -8.12
N LYS A 407 -32.98 15.03 -8.01
CA LYS A 407 -32.62 16.45 -7.87
C LYS A 407 -31.87 16.64 -6.55
N THR A 408 -30.90 17.55 -6.59
CA THR A 408 -29.98 18.01 -5.53
C THR A 408 -30.54 17.93 -4.12
#